data_AF-F5LRH0-F1
#
_entry.id   AF-F5LRH0-F1
#
_cell.length_a   1.000
_cell.length_b   1.000
_cell.length_c   1.000
_cell.angle_alpha   90.00
_cell.angle_beta   90.00
_cell.angle_gamma   90.00
#
_symmetry.space_group_name_H-M   'P 1'
#
loop_
_entity.id
_entity.type
_entity.pdbx_description
1 polymer ?
#
loop_
_entity_poly.entity_id
_entity_poly.type
_entity_poly.pdbx_seq_one_letter_code
_entity_poly.pdbx_strand_id
1 'polypeptide(L)'
;MGSYINIGLIYSSSEATEAHLMKLIELLTENEGRIENVKFCEDVDGERWIQYDFPHHDPAIFEKLTRSYYGHIYLFADLVPFKGLNVEIEIEKCEGYSGFLVSFRESEMLPDYSADSLETATETLVKLVAEIYPAVPFDYAFCDLEAQIEFSPQEFKPERYSLSFWPDISNGELKVTKSNCHINGLTERQDRDLY
;
A
#
# COMPACT_ATOMS: atom_id res chain seq x y z
N MET A 1 -15.67 0.22 -14.00
CA MET A 1 -14.93 -0.56 -12.99
C MET A 1 -13.49 -0.14 -13.16
N GLY A 2 -12.96 0.56 -12.17
CA GLY A 2 -11.57 1.04 -12.21
C GLY A 2 -10.69 0.02 -11.50
N SER A 3 -9.51 -0.18 -12.04
CA SER A 3 -8.44 -0.99 -11.49
C SER A 3 -7.52 -0.15 -10.60
N TYR A 4 -6.78 -0.81 -9.73
CA TYR A 4 -5.88 -0.22 -8.76
C TYR A 4 -4.48 -0.82 -8.85
N ILE A 5 -3.49 0.05 -8.69
CA ILE A 5 -2.11 -0.34 -8.44
C ILE A 5 -1.93 -0.27 -6.92
N ASN A 6 -1.63 -1.42 -6.33
CA ASN A 6 -1.58 -1.56 -4.88
C ASN A 6 -0.14 -1.63 -4.41
N ILE A 7 0.14 -1.01 -3.28
CA ILE A 7 1.37 -1.19 -2.50
C ILE A 7 0.98 -1.87 -1.19
N GLY A 8 1.44 -3.09 -0.97
CA GLY A 8 1.30 -3.73 0.34
C GLY A 8 2.51 -3.44 1.21
N LEU A 9 2.31 -3.00 2.46
CA LEU A 9 3.34 -2.89 3.50
C LEU A 9 3.03 -3.91 4.61
N ILE A 10 3.88 -4.93 4.81
CA ILE A 10 3.55 -6.11 5.64
C ILE A 10 4.47 -6.23 6.86
N TYR A 11 3.90 -6.70 7.98
CA TYR A 11 4.54 -6.88 9.29
C TYR A 11 4.23 -8.28 9.86
N SER A 12 5.25 -8.99 10.36
CA SER A 12 5.26 -10.37 10.89
C SER A 12 4.70 -10.49 12.31
N SER A 13 4.46 -9.37 12.96
CA SER A 13 3.71 -9.25 14.20
C SER A 13 2.49 -8.37 13.93
N SER A 14 1.53 -8.34 14.85
CA SER A 14 0.40 -7.39 14.81
C SER A 14 0.84 -5.94 15.06
N GLU A 15 2.00 -5.54 14.53
CA GLU A 15 2.71 -4.27 14.65
C GLU A 15 2.38 -3.30 13.52
N ALA A 16 1.35 -3.55 12.70
CA ALA A 16 0.67 -2.47 12.02
C ALA A 16 0.06 -1.54 13.09
N THR A 17 0.89 -0.61 13.58
CA THR A 17 0.55 0.25 14.70
C THR A 17 -0.12 1.51 14.20
N GLU A 18 -0.92 2.12 15.08
CA GLU A 18 -1.40 3.50 14.92
C GLU A 18 -0.26 4.46 14.56
N ALA A 19 0.92 4.29 15.18
CA ALA A 19 2.08 5.12 14.89
C ALA A 19 2.59 4.94 13.45
N HIS A 20 2.62 3.71 12.92
CA HIS A 20 3.00 3.45 11.54
C HIS A 20 1.98 4.03 10.56
N LEU A 21 0.68 3.87 10.85
CA LEU A 21 -0.39 4.41 10.02
C LEU A 21 -0.36 5.94 9.97
N MET A 22 -0.21 6.59 11.12
CA MET A 22 -0.14 8.05 11.22
C MET A 22 1.03 8.61 10.42
N LYS A 23 2.23 8.02 10.54
CA LYS A 23 3.40 8.43 9.75
C LYS A 23 3.20 8.22 8.25
N LEU A 24 2.58 7.11 7.85
CA LEU A 24 2.25 6.85 6.44
C LEU A 24 1.32 7.94 5.89
N ILE A 25 0.27 8.29 6.64
CA ILE A 25 -0.66 9.36 6.26
C ILE A 25 0.07 10.71 6.19
N GLU A 26 0.91 11.03 7.19
CA GLU A 26 1.71 12.27 7.20
C GLU A 26 2.57 12.38 5.94
N LEU A 27 3.30 11.31 5.57
CA LEU A 27 4.10 11.29 4.35
C LEU A 27 3.27 11.47 3.09
N LEU A 28 2.12 10.80 2.99
CA LEU A 28 1.24 10.92 1.82
C LEU A 28 0.55 12.29 1.75
N THR A 29 0.47 13.02 2.87
CA THR A 29 -0.19 14.32 2.95
C THR A 29 0.76 15.52 3.03
N GLU A 30 2.08 15.31 3.05
CA GLU A 30 3.10 16.37 3.14
C GLU A 30 2.98 17.42 2.01
N ASN A 31 2.61 17.01 0.79
CA ASN A 31 2.55 17.87 -0.40
C ASN A 31 1.10 18.27 -0.75
N GLU A 32 0.45 19.06 0.10
CA GLU A 32 -0.96 19.50 -0.07
C GLU A 32 -1.99 18.36 -0.07
N GLY A 33 -1.60 17.16 0.35
CA GLY A 33 -2.52 16.05 0.51
C GLY A 33 -3.46 16.27 1.69
N ARG A 34 -4.58 15.55 1.68
CA ARG A 34 -5.60 15.68 2.74
C ARG A 34 -6.43 14.43 2.86
N ILE A 35 -6.84 14.14 4.08
CA ILE A 35 -7.78 13.05 4.38
C ILE A 35 -9.19 13.53 4.04
N GLU A 36 -9.86 12.81 3.16
CA GLU A 36 -11.25 13.08 2.77
C GLU A 36 -12.22 12.31 3.64
N ASN A 37 -11.88 11.06 3.96
CA ASN A 37 -12.79 10.17 4.64
C ASN A 37 -12.03 9.07 5.39
N VAL A 38 -12.55 8.69 6.56
CA VAL A 38 -12.13 7.49 7.28
C VAL A 38 -13.37 6.69 7.62
N LYS A 39 -13.35 5.39 7.30
CA LYS A 39 -14.41 4.46 7.68
C LYS A 39 -13.84 3.21 8.33
N PHE A 40 -14.51 2.72 9.34
CA PHE A 40 -14.13 1.48 10.00
C PHE A 40 -15.34 0.71 10.47
N CYS A 41 -15.19 -0.61 10.61
CA CYS A 41 -16.25 -1.50 11.02
C CYS A 41 -15.84 -2.25 12.28
N GLU A 42 -16.68 -2.15 13.32
CA GLU A 42 -16.41 -2.72 14.64
C GLU A 42 -16.88 -4.18 14.78
N ASP A 43 -17.63 -4.70 13.81
CA ASP A 43 -18.07 -6.09 13.79
C ASP A 43 -17.38 -6.91 12.70
N VAL A 44 -17.26 -8.21 12.98
CA VAL A 44 -16.61 -9.19 12.10
C VAL A 44 -17.42 -9.44 10.82
N ASP A 45 -18.74 -9.21 10.87
CA ASP A 45 -19.68 -9.47 9.77
C ASP A 45 -19.63 -8.34 8.72
N GLY A 46 -19.02 -7.19 9.02
CA GLY A 46 -18.85 -6.08 8.09
C GLY A 46 -20.09 -5.19 7.95
N GLU A 47 -20.99 -5.18 8.93
CA GLU A 47 -22.31 -4.53 8.80
C GLU A 47 -22.38 -3.12 9.38
N ARG A 48 -21.62 -2.81 10.45
CA ARG A 48 -21.71 -1.55 11.20
C ARG A 48 -20.51 -0.66 10.94
N TRP A 49 -20.60 0.06 9.83
CA TRP A 49 -19.62 1.06 9.45
C TRP A 49 -19.82 2.38 10.19
N ILE A 50 -18.75 2.86 10.80
CA ILE A 50 -18.63 4.21 11.33
C ILE A 50 -17.78 5.01 10.35
N GLN A 51 -18.26 6.19 9.97
CA GLN A 51 -17.64 7.03 8.96
C GLN A 51 -17.42 8.45 9.50
N TYR A 52 -16.25 9.01 9.20
CA TYR A 52 -15.88 10.39 9.48
C TYR A 52 -15.44 11.05 8.17
N ASP A 53 -16.10 12.15 7.81
CA ASP A 53 -15.73 12.96 6.65
C ASP A 53 -14.79 14.09 7.10
N PHE A 54 -13.71 14.29 6.36
CA PHE A 54 -12.63 15.23 6.65
C PHE A 54 -12.16 15.17 8.11
N PRO A 55 -11.87 13.97 8.64
CA PRO A 55 -11.32 13.90 9.98
C PRO A 55 -9.99 14.64 9.94
N HIS A 56 -9.84 15.63 10.81
CA HIS A 56 -8.52 16.13 11.15
C HIS A 56 -7.65 14.96 11.64
N HIS A 57 -6.36 15.19 11.88
CA HIS A 57 -5.46 14.21 12.50
C HIS A 57 -5.83 13.98 13.98
N ASP A 58 -7.05 13.49 14.26
CA ASP A 58 -7.55 13.15 15.59
C ASP A 58 -7.09 11.73 15.95
N PRO A 59 -6.13 11.58 16.88
CA PRO A 59 -5.58 10.28 17.25
C PRO A 59 -6.65 9.29 17.72
N ALA A 60 -7.74 9.77 18.33
CA ALA A 60 -8.81 8.90 18.82
C ALA A 60 -9.54 8.18 17.68
N ILE A 61 -9.57 8.75 16.47
CA ILE A 61 -10.15 8.08 15.28
C ILE A 61 -9.20 6.98 14.81
N PHE A 62 -7.90 7.23 14.74
CA PHE A 62 -6.90 6.26 14.26
C PHE A 62 -6.66 5.11 15.26
N GLU A 63 -6.74 5.38 16.56
CA GLU A 63 -6.74 4.33 17.59
C GLU A 63 -7.93 3.37 17.40
N LYS A 64 -9.13 3.89 17.13
CA LYS A 64 -10.32 3.05 16.87
C LYS A 64 -10.16 2.27 15.58
N LEU A 65 -9.81 2.96 14.50
CA LEU A 65 -9.60 2.39 13.17
C LEU A 65 -8.63 1.19 13.20
N THR A 66 -7.48 1.32 13.88
CA THR A 66 -6.49 0.23 13.99
C THR A 66 -6.96 -0.94 14.86
N ARG A 67 -7.97 -0.75 15.72
CA ARG A 67 -8.57 -1.82 16.55
C ARG A 67 -9.79 -2.48 15.92
N SER A 68 -10.46 -1.82 14.99
CA SER A 68 -11.61 -2.32 14.23
C SER A 68 -11.27 -3.56 13.38
N TYR A 69 -12.29 -4.32 12.97
CA TYR A 69 -12.09 -5.49 12.10
C TYR A 69 -11.70 -5.08 10.68
N TYR A 70 -12.35 -4.04 10.16
CA TYR A 70 -12.08 -3.47 8.85
C TYR A 70 -11.84 -1.96 8.99
N GLY A 71 -10.96 -1.41 8.15
CA GLY A 71 -10.58 -0.01 8.20
C GLY A 71 -10.08 0.50 6.86
N HIS A 72 -10.64 1.64 6.42
CA HIS A 72 -10.25 2.31 5.20
C HIS A 72 -10.06 3.81 5.47
N ILE A 73 -9.03 4.37 4.85
CA ILE A 73 -8.77 5.81 4.80
C ILE A 73 -8.74 6.21 3.33
N TYR A 74 -9.50 7.25 2.99
CA TYR A 74 -9.47 7.88 1.68
C TYR A 74 -8.80 9.24 1.80
N LEU A 75 -7.79 9.47 0.98
CA LEU A 75 -7.04 10.71 0.95
C LEU A 75 -6.68 11.13 -0.47
N PHE A 76 -6.38 12.41 -0.63
CA PHE A 76 -5.68 12.92 -1.81
C PHE A 76 -4.20 13.07 -1.51
N ALA A 77 -3.36 12.67 -2.46
CA ALA A 77 -1.91 12.83 -2.39
C ALA A 77 -1.32 13.31 -3.72
N ASP A 78 -0.20 14.01 -3.63
CA ASP A 78 0.64 14.37 -4.77
C ASP A 78 1.91 13.50 -4.73
N LEU A 79 2.15 12.74 -5.80
CA LEU A 79 3.33 11.89 -5.98
C LEU A 79 4.02 12.29 -7.27
N VAL A 80 4.99 13.21 -7.21
CA VAL A 80 5.66 13.77 -8.40
C VAL A 80 6.10 12.64 -9.35
N PRO A 81 5.67 12.66 -10.63
CA PRO A 81 5.00 13.77 -11.34
C PRO A 81 3.45 13.80 -11.27
N PHE A 82 2.82 12.80 -10.66
CA PHE A 82 1.37 12.71 -10.50
C PHE A 82 0.83 13.65 -9.43
N LYS A 83 -0.34 14.25 -9.70
CA LYS A 83 -0.98 15.21 -8.81
C LYS A 83 -2.45 14.86 -8.60
N GLY A 84 -2.96 15.13 -7.40
CA GLY A 84 -4.34 14.92 -7.03
C GLY A 84 -4.77 13.45 -7.12
N LEU A 85 -3.87 12.53 -6.77
CA LEU A 85 -4.16 11.10 -6.78
C LEU A 85 -5.18 10.77 -5.70
N ASN A 86 -6.17 9.96 -6.05
CA ASN A 86 -7.05 9.33 -5.08
C ASN A 86 -6.33 8.12 -4.50
N VAL A 87 -6.09 8.15 -3.20
CA VAL A 87 -5.43 7.07 -2.47
C VAL A 87 -6.38 6.48 -1.45
N GLU A 88 -6.48 5.15 -1.46
CA GLU A 88 -7.15 4.38 -0.43
C GLU A 88 -6.10 3.62 0.38
N ILE A 89 -6.19 3.66 1.71
CA ILE A 89 -5.38 2.84 2.61
C ILE A 89 -6.31 1.89 3.33
N GLU A 90 -6.11 0.59 3.13
CA GLU A 90 -6.82 -0.47 3.84
C GLU A 90 -5.91 -1.06 4.93
N ILE A 91 -6.50 -1.38 6.08
CA ILE A 91 -5.80 -2.08 7.15
C ILE A 91 -6.16 -3.55 7.08
N GLU A 92 -5.17 -4.38 6.77
CA GLU A 92 -5.33 -5.81 6.61
C GLU A 92 -4.78 -6.56 7.81
N LYS A 93 -5.59 -7.49 8.34
CA LYS A 93 -5.24 -8.30 9.51
C LYS A 93 -5.41 -9.76 9.17
N CYS A 94 -4.30 -10.48 9.15
CA CYS A 94 -4.25 -11.91 8.87
C CYS A 94 -3.81 -12.68 10.11
N GLU A 95 -3.91 -14.01 10.06
CA GLU A 95 -3.43 -14.85 11.15
C GLU A 95 -1.90 -14.79 11.23
N GLY A 96 -1.37 -14.11 12.26
CA GLY A 96 0.06 -14.02 12.52
C GLY A 96 0.81 -12.91 11.77
N TYR A 97 0.12 -12.08 10.97
CA TYR A 97 0.72 -10.92 10.29
C TYR A 97 -0.35 -9.86 9.98
N SER A 98 0.08 -8.64 9.71
CA SER A 98 -0.80 -7.52 9.36
C SER A 98 -0.14 -6.58 8.37
N GLY A 99 -0.89 -5.66 7.78
CA GLY A 99 -0.33 -4.70 6.85
C GLY A 99 -1.24 -3.56 6.47
N PHE A 100 -0.68 -2.66 5.67
CA PHE A 100 -1.42 -1.59 4.99
C PHE A 100 -1.41 -1.84 3.50
N LEU A 101 -2.57 -1.78 2.86
CA LEU A 101 -2.70 -1.80 1.42
C LEU A 101 -2.97 -0.38 0.93
N VAL A 102 -2.00 0.23 0.26
CA VAL A 102 -2.11 1.57 -0.31
C VAL A 102 -2.45 1.45 -1.79
N SER A 103 -3.65 1.85 -2.16
CA SER A 103 -4.24 1.64 -3.48
C SER A 103 -4.35 2.96 -4.23
N PHE A 104 -3.79 3.00 -5.44
CA PHE A 104 -3.88 4.11 -6.38
C PHE A 104 -4.72 3.69 -7.57
N ARG A 105 -5.59 4.57 -8.08
CA ARG A 105 -6.33 4.26 -9.32
C ARG A 105 -5.35 4.07 -10.47
N GLU A 106 -5.43 2.94 -11.16
CA GLU A 106 -4.56 2.63 -12.29
C GLU A 106 -4.61 3.73 -13.34
N SER A 107 -5.80 4.22 -13.69
CA SER A 107 -5.96 5.28 -14.70
C SER A 107 -5.31 6.62 -14.34
N GLU A 108 -5.01 6.86 -13.06
CA GLU A 108 -4.35 8.08 -12.60
C GLU A 108 -2.82 7.94 -12.63
N MET A 109 -2.32 6.72 -12.39
CA MET A 109 -0.88 6.39 -12.41
C MET A 109 -0.37 5.97 -13.80
N LEU A 110 -1.23 5.37 -14.61
CA LEU A 110 -0.97 4.88 -15.96
C LEU A 110 -2.03 5.45 -16.91
N PRO A 111 -1.98 6.77 -17.20
CA PRO A 111 -2.95 7.41 -18.09
C PRO A 111 -2.89 6.84 -19.52
N ASP A 112 -1.71 6.37 -19.91
CA ASP A 112 -1.49 5.55 -21.08
C ASP A 112 -0.55 4.38 -20.74
N TYR A 113 -0.62 3.31 -21.52
CA TYR A 113 0.22 2.12 -21.37
C TYR A 113 1.53 2.24 -22.18
N SER A 114 2.03 3.46 -22.41
CA SER A 114 3.31 3.64 -23.08
C SER A 114 4.46 3.15 -22.20
N ALA A 115 5.60 2.82 -22.83
CA ALA A 115 6.81 2.43 -22.09
C ALA A 115 7.25 3.53 -21.11
N ASP A 116 7.20 4.80 -21.53
CA ASP A 116 7.57 5.96 -20.71
C ASP A 116 6.64 6.14 -19.51
N SER A 117 5.33 5.95 -19.70
CA SER A 117 4.33 6.01 -18.62
C SER A 117 4.55 4.88 -17.60
N LEU A 118 4.79 3.66 -18.08
CA LEU A 118 5.11 2.51 -17.22
C LEU A 118 6.40 2.71 -16.43
N GLU A 119 7.45 3.22 -17.07
CA GLU A 119 8.72 3.53 -16.41
C GLU A 119 8.54 4.63 -15.36
N THR A 120 7.85 5.73 -15.72
CA THR A 120 7.58 6.85 -14.80
C THR A 120 6.81 6.39 -13.57
N ALA A 121 5.72 5.63 -13.75
CA ALA A 121 4.93 5.11 -12.65
C ALA A 121 5.76 4.14 -11.79
N THR A 122 6.51 3.23 -12.42
CA THR A 122 7.39 2.28 -11.72
C THR A 122 8.43 2.99 -10.86
N GLU A 123 9.14 3.98 -11.40
CA GLU A 123 10.14 4.74 -10.66
C GLU A 123 9.53 5.56 -9.52
N THR A 124 8.36 6.14 -9.75
CA THR A 124 7.63 6.90 -8.73
C THR A 124 7.25 6.00 -7.55
N LEU A 125 6.74 4.80 -7.82
CA LEU A 125 6.37 3.82 -6.79
C LEU A 125 7.60 3.32 -6.02
N VAL A 126 8.71 3.03 -6.72
CA VAL A 126 9.97 2.64 -6.07
C VAL A 126 10.46 3.75 -5.14
N LYS A 127 10.43 5.01 -5.61
CA LYS A 127 10.84 6.15 -4.81
C LYS A 127 9.95 6.35 -3.59
N LEU A 128 8.63 6.27 -3.77
CA LEU A 128 7.67 6.38 -2.67
C LEU A 128 7.94 5.33 -1.59
N VAL A 129 8.09 4.04 -1.95
CA VAL A 129 8.34 2.99 -0.96
C VAL A 129 9.68 3.19 -0.26
N ALA A 130 10.70 3.67 -0.98
CA ALA A 130 12.00 4.02 -0.39
C ALA A 130 11.92 5.22 0.58
N GLU A 131 11.01 6.17 0.35
CA GLU A 131 10.75 7.30 1.27
C GLU A 131 9.91 6.89 2.48
N ILE A 132 8.98 5.93 2.31
CA ILE A 132 8.16 5.37 3.40
C ILE A 132 9.02 4.57 4.39
N TYR A 133 9.91 3.72 3.88
CA TYR A 133 10.61 2.72 4.69
C TYR A 133 11.36 3.28 5.92
N PRO A 134 12.12 4.39 5.86
CA PRO A 134 12.79 4.96 7.03
C PRO A 134 11.83 5.43 8.14
N ALA A 135 10.63 5.88 7.79
CA ALA A 135 9.64 6.37 8.74
C ALA A 135 8.74 5.24 9.27
N VAL A 136 8.42 4.30 8.39
CA VAL A 136 7.50 3.18 8.60
C VAL A 136 8.19 1.88 8.14
N PRO A 137 9.08 1.30 8.98
CA PRO A 137 9.82 0.10 8.63
C PRO A 137 8.89 -1.12 8.59
N PHE A 138 8.89 -1.83 7.47
CA PHE A 138 8.10 -3.04 7.21
C PHE A 138 9.02 -4.26 6.98
N ASP A 139 8.49 -5.48 7.10
CA ASP A 139 9.24 -6.71 6.84
C ASP A 139 9.42 -6.98 5.36
N TYR A 140 8.37 -6.71 4.58
CA TYR A 140 8.46 -6.61 3.13
C TYR A 140 7.36 -5.70 2.60
N ALA A 141 7.57 -5.21 1.38
CA ALA A 141 6.53 -4.54 0.63
C ALA A 141 6.49 -5.08 -0.81
N PHE A 142 5.34 -4.92 -1.45
CA PHE A 142 5.18 -5.24 -2.86
C PHE A 142 4.44 -4.12 -3.56
N CYS A 143 4.54 -4.07 -4.89
CA CYS A 143 3.62 -3.30 -5.71
C CYS A 143 3.21 -4.08 -6.96
N ASP A 144 1.90 -4.17 -7.19
CA ASP A 144 1.35 -4.83 -8.37
C ASP A 144 -0.11 -4.40 -8.64
N LEU A 145 -0.60 -4.72 -9.84
CA LEU A 145 -1.99 -4.47 -10.23
C LEU A 145 -2.94 -5.40 -9.45
N GLU A 146 -3.95 -4.83 -8.80
CA GLU A 146 -5.01 -5.54 -8.05
C GLU A 146 -4.48 -6.51 -6.98
N ALA A 147 -3.21 -6.40 -6.57
CA ALA A 147 -2.64 -7.34 -5.61
C ALA A 147 -3.15 -7.08 -4.20
N GLN A 148 -3.37 -8.17 -3.46
CA GLN A 148 -3.77 -8.16 -2.05
C GLN A 148 -2.66 -8.73 -1.16
N ILE A 149 -2.82 -8.56 0.15
CA ILE A 149 -1.91 -9.10 1.15
C ILE A 149 -2.25 -10.58 1.36
N GLU A 150 -1.51 -11.47 0.68
CA GLU A 150 -1.79 -12.91 0.68
C GLU A 150 -0.76 -13.75 1.46
N PHE A 151 0.47 -13.26 1.59
CA PHE A 151 1.58 -14.05 2.15
C PHE A 151 2.04 -13.48 3.48
N SER A 152 2.40 -14.37 4.40
CA SER A 152 3.17 -13.97 5.57
C SER A 152 4.61 -13.59 5.16
N PRO A 153 5.35 -12.82 5.96
CA PRO A 153 6.76 -12.53 5.68
C PRO A 153 7.64 -13.78 5.51
N GLN A 154 7.28 -14.91 6.12
CA GLN A 154 8.01 -16.18 5.97
C GLN A 154 7.74 -16.87 4.62
N GLU A 155 6.60 -16.58 4.00
CA GLU A 155 6.16 -17.16 2.73
C GLU A 155 6.41 -16.23 1.54
N PHE A 156 6.93 -15.03 1.80
CA PHE A 156 7.14 -14.00 0.79
C PHE A 156 8.08 -14.48 -0.33
N LYS A 157 7.62 -14.29 -1.56
CA LYS A 157 8.35 -14.63 -2.79
C LYS A 157 8.37 -13.41 -3.71
N PRO A 158 9.52 -12.70 -3.83
CA PRO A 158 9.57 -11.42 -4.54
C PRO A 158 9.22 -11.53 -6.03
N GLU A 159 9.42 -12.70 -6.64
CA GLU A 159 9.10 -12.99 -8.04
C GLU A 159 7.60 -12.95 -8.37
N ARG A 160 6.73 -13.00 -7.36
CA ARG A 160 5.27 -13.01 -7.54
C ARG A 160 4.67 -11.64 -7.85
N TYR A 161 5.43 -10.58 -7.62
CA TYR A 161 4.97 -9.21 -7.76
C TYR A 161 5.79 -8.45 -8.80
N SER A 162 5.18 -7.45 -9.43
CA SER A 162 5.86 -6.54 -10.36
C SER A 162 7.04 -5.83 -9.69
N LEU A 163 6.83 -5.31 -8.48
CA LEU A 163 7.87 -4.76 -7.62
C LEU A 163 7.83 -5.42 -6.25
N SER A 164 9.02 -5.71 -5.72
CA SER A 164 9.19 -6.31 -4.40
C SER A 164 10.30 -5.59 -3.65
N PHE A 165 10.05 -5.32 -2.37
CA PHE A 165 10.93 -4.59 -1.49
C PHE A 165 11.14 -5.40 -0.22
N TRP A 166 12.40 -5.60 0.16
CA TRP A 166 12.75 -6.31 1.38
C TRP A 166 13.95 -5.63 2.05
N PRO A 167 13.92 -5.45 3.38
CA PRO A 167 15.09 -4.97 4.12
C PRO A 167 16.23 -5.97 4.02
N ASP A 168 17.42 -5.51 3.66
CA ASP A 168 18.63 -6.30 3.87
C ASP A 168 19.09 -6.13 5.32
N ILE A 169 18.93 -7.20 6.10
CA ILE A 169 19.26 -7.28 7.53
C ILE A 169 20.75 -6.96 7.78
N SER A 170 21.62 -7.12 6.78
CA SER A 170 23.06 -6.97 6.93
C SER A 170 23.57 -5.53 6.85
N ASN A 171 22.88 -4.65 6.13
CA ASN A 171 23.29 -3.25 5.93
C ASN A 171 22.18 -2.22 6.19
N GLY A 172 20.94 -2.66 6.45
CA GLY A 172 19.79 -1.79 6.67
C GLY A 172 19.29 -1.08 5.40
N GLU A 173 19.76 -1.50 4.22
CA GLU A 173 19.32 -0.95 2.94
C GLU A 173 18.06 -1.67 2.45
N LEU A 174 17.15 -0.93 1.83
CA LEU A 174 15.97 -1.51 1.19
C LEU A 174 16.35 -2.04 -0.19
N LYS A 175 16.35 -3.37 -0.35
CA LYS A 175 16.62 -3.97 -1.66
C LYS A 175 15.34 -4.02 -2.49
N VAL A 176 15.44 -3.50 -3.70
CA VAL A 176 14.34 -3.44 -4.68
C VAL A 176 14.55 -4.51 -5.73
N THR A 177 13.54 -5.36 -5.94
CA THR A 177 13.51 -6.34 -7.04
C THR A 177 12.41 -5.92 -8.01
N LYS A 178 12.78 -5.69 -9.27
CA LYS A 178 11.84 -5.48 -10.37
C LYS A 178 11.69 -6.81 -11.11
N SER A 179 10.47 -7.35 -11.16
CA SER A 179 10.17 -8.54 -11.95
C SER A 179 10.14 -8.20 -13.44
N ASN A 180 10.06 -9.23 -14.28
CA ASN A 180 9.80 -9.06 -15.72
C ASN A 180 8.35 -8.62 -16.00
N CYS A 181 7.50 -8.66 -14.98
CA CYS A 181 6.12 -8.17 -15.06
C CYS A 181 6.09 -6.69 -14.72
N HIS A 182 5.48 -5.91 -15.59
CA HIS A 182 5.16 -4.52 -15.34
C HIS A 182 3.88 -4.42 -14.49
N ILE A 183 3.77 -3.33 -13.74
CA ILE A 183 2.62 -2.94 -12.91
C ILE A 183 1.28 -2.79 -13.67
N ASN A 184 1.26 -3.01 -14.99
CA ASN A 184 0.06 -3.00 -15.81
C ASN A 184 -0.68 -4.35 -15.85
N GLY A 185 -0.11 -5.42 -15.30
CA GLY A 185 -0.72 -6.76 -15.33
C GLY A 185 -0.91 -7.37 -16.72
N LEU A 186 -0.47 -6.71 -17.79
CA LEU A 186 -0.61 -7.16 -19.19
C LEU A 186 0.61 -7.95 -19.68
N THR A 187 1.69 -7.92 -18.92
CA THR A 187 2.89 -8.71 -19.22
C THR A 187 2.69 -10.13 -18.70
N GLU A 188 2.95 -11.13 -19.54
CA GLU A 188 2.83 -12.53 -19.15
C GLU A 188 3.71 -12.79 -17.93
N ARG A 189 3.08 -13.11 -16.80
CA ARG A 189 3.74 -13.83 -15.72
C ARG A 189 4.17 -15.15 -16.33
N GLN A 190 5.46 -15.47 -16.28
CA GLN A 190 5.87 -16.84 -16.60
C GLN A 190 5.29 -17.75 -15.52
N ASP A 191 4.07 -18.25 -15.77
CA ASP A 191 3.46 -19.30 -14.98
C ASP A 191 4.42 -20.48 -14.93
N ARG A 192 4.99 -20.72 -13.75
CA ARG A 192 5.64 -21.98 -13.33
C ARG A 192 5.51 -22.06 -11.81
N ASP A 193 4.76 -22.94 -11.18
CA ASP A 193 4.11 -24.16 -11.62
C ASP A 193 2.88 -24.42 -10.75
N LEU A 194 1.83 -24.93 -11.39
CA LEU A 194 0.83 -25.80 -10.74
C LEU A 194 1.55 -27.08 -10.31
N TYR A 195 1.92 -27.23 -9.03
CA TYR A 195 2.12 -28.52 -8.39
C TYR A 195 1.81 -28.45 -6.89
#